data_AF-A0A4U0V2U2-F1
#
_entry.id   AF-A0A4U0V2U2-F1
#
_cell.length_a   1.000
_cell.length_b   1.000
_cell.length_c   1.000
_cell.angle_alpha   90.00
_cell.angle_beta   90.00
_cell.angle_gamma   90.00
#
_symmetry.space_group_name_H-M   'P 1'
#
loop_
_entity.id
_entity.type
_entity.pdbx_description
1 polymer ?
#
loop_
_entity_poly.entity_id
_entity_poly.type
_entity_poly.pdbx_seq_one_letter_code
_entity_poly.pdbx_strand_id
1 'polypeptide(L)'
;NIFTFSLAGLIGYRVVWGVAPALHSPLMSVTNAISGMVGIGGFFIMGGGYLPQTIPQTLGALSVLLAFVNVSGGFVITKRMLDMFRRPTDPPEYPWLYAIPGLLFGGGYIAAVSTGMAGLVQAGYMVSSLLCIGSLTGLASQATARTGNLMGILGVGSGVLASLAAVGFAPETLIQCLVVAGIGSTIGGVLGRRITPTELPQMVAALHSVVGLAAVLTSIGSVMAAVNHLDALHMVTGYLGVLIGGVTFTGSIVAFMKLSGRMSSRPSILPGRHLINGGLLAANATTMGLFVTAAPGAPAIAAACLAANTCFSFAKGYTTTSAIGGADMPVVITVLNAYSGFALVAEGLMLNSPILTTVGSLIGVSGSILSYIMCVAMNRSLANVLFGGISAPARTDQKIEGEITKTTIEDTAQALKDAQKVVIVVGYGMAVAKAQYPIAEMVAYLRSQGVEVKFAIHPVAGRMPGQCNVLLAEAS
;
A
#
# COMPACT_ATOMS: atom_id res chain seq x y z
N ASN A 1 1.73 13.86 -19.39
CA ASN A 1 1.27 12.85 -18.40
C ASN A 1 1.32 11.41 -18.90
N ILE A 2 0.77 11.03 -20.06
CA ILE A 2 0.87 9.61 -20.53
C ILE A 2 2.33 9.16 -20.70
N PHE A 3 3.18 10.00 -21.29
CA PHE A 3 4.63 9.73 -21.36
C PHE A 3 5.26 9.54 -19.98
N THR A 4 4.92 10.41 -19.02
CA THR A 4 5.35 10.33 -17.62
C THR A 4 4.89 9.02 -16.96
N PHE A 5 3.62 8.65 -17.17
CA PHE A 5 3.06 7.38 -16.70
C PHE A 5 3.86 6.19 -17.24
N SER A 6 4.15 6.16 -18.55
CA SER A 6 4.90 5.07 -19.18
C SER A 6 6.33 4.96 -18.65
N LEU A 7 7.08 6.07 -18.56
CA LEU A 7 8.44 6.06 -18.04
C LEU A 7 8.50 5.69 -16.56
N ALA A 8 7.64 6.29 -15.73
CA ALA A 8 7.56 5.96 -14.31
C ALA A 8 7.18 4.49 -14.09
N GLY A 9 6.32 3.94 -14.96
CA GLY A 9 5.95 2.53 -14.94
C GLY A 9 7.13 1.61 -15.28
N LEU A 10 7.94 1.96 -16.29
CA LEU A 10 9.16 1.21 -16.62
C LEU A 10 10.19 1.25 -15.49
N ILE A 11 10.34 2.41 -14.85
CA ILE A 11 11.21 2.56 -13.67
C ILE A 11 10.67 1.67 -12.54
N GLY A 12 9.38 1.76 -12.21
CA GLY A 12 8.75 0.93 -11.19
C GLY A 12 8.90 -0.56 -11.46
N TYR A 13 8.81 -0.97 -12.73
CA TYR A 13 9.09 -2.34 -13.14
C TYR A 13 10.51 -2.76 -12.75
N ARG A 14 11.53 -1.99 -13.13
CA ARG A 14 12.92 -2.31 -12.84
C ARG A 14 13.25 -2.28 -11.35
N VAL A 15 12.71 -1.30 -10.63
CA VAL A 15 12.99 -1.11 -9.22
C VAL A 15 12.50 -2.29 -8.38
N VAL A 16 11.28 -2.79 -8.62
CA VAL A 16 10.74 -3.93 -7.83
C VAL A 16 11.53 -5.21 -8.03
N TRP A 17 11.96 -5.51 -9.25
CA TRP A 17 12.81 -6.69 -9.51
C TRP A 17 14.15 -6.63 -8.78
N GLY A 18 14.63 -5.43 -8.44
CA GLY A 18 15.84 -5.23 -7.66
C GLY A 18 15.65 -5.34 -6.14
N VAL A 19 14.42 -5.36 -5.63
CA VAL A 19 14.15 -5.41 -4.19
C VAL A 19 14.54 -6.77 -3.62
N ALA A 20 15.23 -6.78 -2.48
CA ALA A 20 15.57 -8.04 -1.82
C ALA A 20 14.29 -8.78 -1.38
N PRO A 21 14.14 -10.09 -1.62
CA PRO A 21 12.91 -10.82 -1.26
C PRO A 21 12.51 -10.72 0.21
N ALA A 22 13.49 -10.61 1.12
CA ALA A 22 13.26 -10.40 2.55
C ALA A 22 12.64 -9.02 2.89
N LEU A 23 12.69 -8.07 1.95
CA LEU A 23 12.20 -6.70 2.10
C LEU A 23 10.87 -6.46 1.38
N HIS A 24 10.20 -7.49 0.84
CA HIS A 24 8.88 -7.32 0.22
C HIS A 24 7.80 -6.80 1.21
N SER A 25 7.89 -7.15 2.50
CA SER A 25 7.00 -6.60 3.53
C SER A 25 7.21 -5.09 3.72
N PRO A 26 8.45 -4.62 4.00
CA PRO A 26 8.78 -3.19 3.98
C PRO A 26 8.43 -2.48 2.68
N LEU A 27 8.59 -3.13 1.51
CA LEU A 27 8.21 -2.57 0.22
C LEU A 27 6.71 -2.23 0.16
N MET A 28 5.83 -3.17 0.53
CA MET A 28 4.40 -2.88 0.58
C MET A 28 4.07 -1.75 1.56
N SER A 29 4.74 -1.73 2.71
CA SER A 29 4.53 -0.67 3.70
C SER A 29 4.99 0.71 3.19
N VAL A 30 6.13 0.79 2.50
CA VAL A 30 6.62 2.06 1.95
C VAL A 30 5.79 2.53 0.77
N THR A 31 5.37 1.63 -0.14
CA THR A 31 4.48 2.02 -1.24
C THR A 31 3.14 2.48 -0.72
N ASN A 32 2.63 1.86 0.35
CA ASN A 32 1.44 2.33 1.03
C ASN A 32 1.67 3.72 1.64
N ALA A 33 2.77 3.98 2.35
CA ALA A 33 3.05 5.31 2.90
C ALA A 33 3.11 6.39 1.80
N ILE A 34 3.77 6.09 0.68
CA ILE A 34 3.91 6.97 -0.47
C ILE A 34 2.57 7.19 -1.19
N SER A 35 1.69 6.18 -1.28
CA SER A 35 0.36 6.35 -1.88
C SER A 35 -0.54 7.29 -1.11
N GLY A 36 -0.18 7.64 0.13
CA GLY A 36 -0.78 8.76 0.87
C GLY A 36 -0.67 10.11 0.16
N MET A 37 0.13 10.23 -0.90
CA MET A 37 0.09 11.39 -1.79
C MET A 37 -1.25 11.62 -2.49
N VAL A 38 -2.19 10.68 -2.45
CA VAL A 38 -3.62 10.89 -2.80
C VAL A 38 -4.24 12.12 -2.11
N GLY A 39 -3.70 12.53 -0.96
CA GLY A 39 -4.14 13.74 -0.27
C GLY A 39 -3.83 15.02 -1.03
N ILE A 40 -2.85 15.02 -1.94
CA ILE A 40 -2.52 16.17 -2.78
C ILE A 40 -3.71 16.57 -3.65
N GLY A 41 -4.50 15.62 -4.18
CA GLY A 41 -5.69 16.00 -4.92
C GLY A 41 -6.77 16.64 -4.06
N GLY A 42 -6.83 16.27 -2.77
CA GLY A 42 -7.64 16.98 -1.79
C GLY A 42 -7.26 18.47 -1.69
N PHE A 43 -5.98 18.84 -1.84
CA PHE A 43 -5.56 20.24 -1.79
C PHE A 43 -6.22 21.09 -2.87
N PHE A 44 -6.37 20.57 -4.09
CA PHE A 44 -7.00 21.27 -5.21
C PHE A 44 -8.52 21.45 -5.07
N ILE A 45 -9.14 20.80 -4.07
CA ILE A 45 -10.58 20.84 -3.81
C ILE A 45 -10.90 21.63 -2.53
N MET A 46 -9.95 21.70 -1.59
CA MET A 46 -10.12 22.43 -0.32
C MET A 46 -10.32 23.94 -0.54
N GLY A 47 -11.12 24.55 0.33
CA GLY A 47 -11.47 25.96 0.30
C GLY A 47 -12.50 26.28 1.37
N GLY A 48 -13.02 27.51 1.37
CA GLY A 48 -14.05 27.97 2.33
C GLY A 48 -13.49 28.73 3.55
N GLY A 49 -12.17 28.89 3.65
CA GLY A 49 -11.49 29.58 4.76
C GLY A 49 -11.12 28.59 5.86
N TYR A 50 -11.48 28.88 7.12
CA TYR A 50 -11.17 27.98 8.24
C TYR A 50 -11.98 26.67 8.22
N LEU A 51 -13.16 26.68 7.59
CA LEU A 51 -14.06 25.54 7.49
C LEU A 51 -14.57 25.41 6.06
N PRO A 52 -14.82 24.17 5.58
CA PRO A 52 -15.38 23.97 4.25
C PRO A 52 -16.83 24.50 4.22
N GLN A 53 -17.20 25.13 3.10
CA GLN A 53 -18.55 25.69 2.89
C GLN A 53 -19.39 24.86 1.91
N THR A 54 -18.74 24.03 1.09
CA THR A 54 -19.41 23.17 0.11
C THR A 54 -19.12 21.70 0.35
N ILE A 55 -19.95 20.83 -0.21
CA ILE A 55 -19.74 19.37 -0.17
C ILE A 55 -18.37 19.01 -0.78
N PRO A 56 -17.99 19.47 -2.00
CA PRO A 56 -16.65 19.21 -2.53
C PRO A 56 -15.52 19.58 -1.58
N GLN A 57 -15.56 20.78 -0.99
CA GLN A 57 -14.53 21.22 -0.04
C GLN A 57 -14.44 20.32 1.20
N THR A 58 -15.57 19.82 1.68
CA THR A 58 -15.64 18.85 2.78
C THR A 58 -15.01 17.52 2.38
N LEU A 59 -15.31 17.01 1.19
CA LEU A 59 -14.70 15.79 0.65
C LEU A 59 -13.18 15.95 0.48
N GLY A 60 -12.72 17.10 0.00
CA GLY A 60 -11.30 17.45 -0.10
C GLY A 60 -10.60 17.43 1.27
N ALA A 61 -11.19 18.07 2.28
CA ALA A 61 -10.65 18.07 3.65
C ALA A 61 -10.61 16.65 4.24
N LEU A 62 -11.67 15.85 4.08
CA LEU A 62 -11.68 14.46 4.54
C LEU A 62 -10.64 13.60 3.81
N SER A 63 -10.45 13.81 2.51
CA SER A 63 -9.40 13.14 1.74
C SER A 63 -8.01 13.45 2.30
N VAL A 64 -7.70 14.72 2.60
CA VAL A 64 -6.43 15.11 3.24
C VAL A 64 -6.27 14.44 4.61
N LEU A 65 -7.31 14.41 5.45
CA LEU A 65 -7.25 13.74 6.74
C LEU A 65 -6.83 12.28 6.59
N LEU A 66 -7.55 11.53 5.75
CA LEU A 66 -7.34 10.11 5.50
C LEU A 66 -5.95 9.86 4.90
N ALA A 67 -5.56 10.64 3.91
CA ALA A 67 -4.25 10.58 3.30
C ALA A 67 -3.10 10.71 4.32
N PHE A 68 -3.19 11.67 5.25
CA PHE A 68 -2.15 11.87 6.26
C PHE A 68 -2.16 10.83 7.39
N VAL A 69 -3.31 10.19 7.68
CA VAL A 69 -3.34 8.95 8.49
C VAL A 69 -2.45 7.89 7.85
N ASN A 70 -2.59 7.74 6.52
CA ASN A 70 -1.83 6.76 5.77
C ASN A 70 -0.33 7.12 5.65
N VAL A 71 0.02 8.37 5.32
CA VAL A 71 1.42 8.81 5.24
C VAL A 71 2.16 8.55 6.55
N SER A 72 1.63 9.08 7.66
CA SER A 72 2.32 8.95 8.95
C SER A 72 2.30 7.51 9.47
N GLY A 73 1.18 6.80 9.34
CA GLY A 73 1.08 5.40 9.77
C GLY A 73 2.03 4.51 8.98
N GLY A 74 2.03 4.64 7.65
CA GLY A 74 2.86 3.86 6.75
C GLY A 74 4.36 4.03 7.03
N PHE A 75 4.87 5.27 7.12
CA PHE A 75 6.30 5.48 7.37
C PHE A 75 6.75 5.02 8.76
N VAL A 76 5.90 5.16 9.78
CA VAL A 76 6.19 4.63 11.12
C VAL A 76 6.27 3.10 11.09
N ILE A 77 5.33 2.44 10.40
CA ILE A 77 5.32 0.99 10.26
C ILE A 77 6.55 0.51 9.49
N THR A 78 6.86 1.14 8.36
CA THR A 78 8.04 0.81 7.55
C THR A 78 9.31 0.95 8.37
N LYS A 79 9.47 2.05 9.11
CA LYS A 79 10.63 2.25 10.00
C LYS A 79 10.76 1.11 11.01
N ARG A 80 9.66 0.73 11.69
CA ARG A 80 9.69 -0.35 12.67
C ARG A 80 10.07 -1.69 12.06
N MET A 81 9.54 -2.02 10.88
CA MET A 81 9.92 -3.25 10.16
C MET A 81 11.41 -3.25 9.82
N LEU A 82 11.96 -2.11 9.37
CA LEU A 82 13.36 -2.00 8.96
C LEU A 82 14.34 -1.97 10.15
N ASP A 83 13.92 -1.42 11.28
CA ASP A 83 14.72 -1.39 12.50
C ASP A 83 14.87 -2.80 13.11
N MET A 84 13.93 -3.72 12.85
CA MET A 84 14.06 -5.14 13.24
C MET A 84 15.20 -5.88 12.52
N PHE A 85 15.57 -5.44 11.30
CA PHE A 85 16.69 -6.04 10.57
C PHE A 85 18.06 -5.52 11.01
N ARG A 86 18.11 -4.57 11.95
CA ARG A 86 19.36 -4.00 12.46
C ARG A 86 20.00 -4.97 13.46
N ARG A 87 21.26 -5.30 13.25
CA ARG A 87 22.01 -6.17 14.18
C ARG A 87 22.66 -5.33 15.29
N PRO A 88 22.84 -5.89 16.50
CA PRO A 88 23.59 -5.22 17.57
C PRO A 88 25.03 -4.85 17.20
N THR A 89 25.63 -5.60 16.27
CA THR A 89 27.01 -5.40 15.79
C THR A 89 27.11 -4.42 14.62
N ASP A 90 25.99 -3.93 14.08
CA ASP A 90 26.03 -2.95 12.98
C ASP A 90 26.54 -1.59 13.51
N PRO A 91 27.28 -0.83 12.69
CA PRO A 91 27.76 0.50 13.09
C PRO A 91 26.59 1.43 13.47
N PRO A 92 26.84 2.44 14.33
CA PRO A 92 25.82 3.43 14.65
C PRO A 92 25.44 4.22 13.39
N GLU A 93 24.14 4.39 13.18
CA GLU A 93 23.61 5.18 12.08
C GLU A 93 23.06 6.51 12.59
N TYR A 94 23.15 7.53 11.73
CA TYR A 94 22.76 8.90 12.05
C TYR A 94 21.64 9.38 11.11
N PRO A 95 20.42 8.81 11.20
CA PRO A 95 19.32 9.13 10.28
C PRO A 95 18.89 10.60 10.36
N TRP A 96 19.14 11.27 11.48
CA TRP A 96 18.87 12.70 11.66
C TRP A 96 19.67 13.59 10.70
N LEU A 97 20.80 13.11 10.15
CA LEU A 97 21.57 13.86 9.13
C LEU A 97 20.74 14.13 7.86
N TYR A 98 19.75 13.28 7.56
CA TYR A 98 18.83 13.50 6.42
C TYR A 98 17.87 14.67 6.66
N ALA A 99 17.75 15.17 7.89
CA ALA A 99 17.05 16.43 8.15
C ALA A 99 17.79 17.62 7.52
N ILE A 100 19.12 17.56 7.37
CA ILE A 100 19.91 18.64 6.75
C ILE A 100 19.48 18.90 5.30
N PRO A 101 19.56 17.94 4.35
CA PRO A 101 19.09 18.17 2.99
C PRO A 101 17.59 18.46 2.93
N GLY A 102 16.79 17.89 3.84
CA GLY A 102 15.36 18.19 3.93
C GLY A 102 15.06 19.65 4.29
N LEU A 103 15.73 20.19 5.31
CA LEU A 103 15.59 21.58 5.75
C LEU A 103 16.17 22.56 4.73
N LEU A 104 17.33 22.24 4.14
CA LEU A 104 17.93 23.05 3.09
C LEU A 104 17.03 23.13 1.85
N PHE A 105 16.52 21.98 1.39
CA PHE A 105 15.57 21.95 0.28
C PHE A 105 14.29 22.68 0.64
N GLY A 106 13.66 22.38 1.78
CA GLY A 106 12.39 23.00 2.17
C GLY A 106 12.49 24.52 2.36
N GLY A 107 13.50 24.98 3.11
CA GLY A 107 13.74 26.41 3.33
C GLY A 107 14.12 27.14 2.04
N GLY A 108 15.03 26.57 1.25
CA GLY A 108 15.42 27.11 -0.05
C GLY A 108 14.26 27.15 -1.04
N TYR A 109 13.40 26.12 -1.05
CA TYR A 109 12.21 26.06 -1.88
C TYR A 109 11.20 27.14 -1.51
N ILE A 110 10.87 27.30 -0.22
CA ILE A 110 9.96 28.35 0.25
C ILE A 110 10.52 29.75 -0.07
N ALA A 111 11.82 29.96 0.15
CA ALA A 111 12.48 31.21 -0.18
C ALA A 111 12.46 31.50 -1.69
N ALA A 112 12.62 30.49 -2.54
CA ALA A 112 12.53 30.66 -3.99
C ALA A 112 11.08 30.92 -4.45
N VAL A 113 10.09 30.25 -3.84
CA VAL A 113 8.67 30.46 -4.15
C VAL A 113 8.27 31.90 -3.80
N SER A 114 8.79 32.47 -2.71
CA SER A 114 8.48 33.85 -2.32
C SER A 114 9.06 34.91 -3.26
N THR A 115 10.04 34.58 -4.12
CA THR A 115 10.53 35.49 -5.16
C THR A 115 9.69 35.47 -6.44
N GLY A 116 8.67 34.61 -6.54
CA GLY A 116 7.85 34.47 -7.75
C GLY A 116 8.56 33.80 -8.93
N MET A 117 9.62 33.04 -8.67
CA MET A 117 10.38 32.35 -9.72
C MET A 117 9.54 31.27 -10.40
N ALA A 118 9.49 31.29 -11.74
CA ALA A 118 8.74 30.32 -12.52
C ALA A 118 9.37 28.91 -12.46
N GLY A 119 8.53 27.87 -12.59
CA GLY A 119 8.98 26.48 -12.72
C GLY A 119 9.31 25.75 -11.41
N LEU A 120 9.19 26.40 -10.25
CA LEU A 120 9.52 25.80 -8.97
C LEU A 120 8.60 24.63 -8.59
N VAL A 121 7.31 24.68 -8.92
CA VAL A 121 6.39 23.56 -8.67
C VAL A 121 6.86 22.30 -9.40
N GLN A 122 7.22 22.42 -10.68
CA GLN A 122 7.71 21.31 -11.49
C GLN A 122 9.06 20.79 -10.99
N ALA A 123 9.96 21.68 -10.57
CA ALA A 123 11.23 21.29 -9.94
C ALA A 123 11.00 20.52 -8.63
N GLY A 124 10.07 20.98 -7.78
CA GLY A 124 9.70 20.30 -6.55
C GLY A 124 9.08 18.92 -6.81
N TYR A 125 8.20 18.79 -7.80
CA TYR A 125 7.66 17.51 -8.24
C TYR A 125 8.72 16.56 -8.80
N MET A 126 9.71 17.07 -9.52
CA MET A 126 10.85 16.27 -9.98
C MET A 126 11.66 15.73 -8.80
N VAL A 127 12.03 16.59 -7.84
CA VAL A 127 12.76 16.17 -6.63
C VAL A 127 11.98 15.12 -5.84
N SER A 128 10.69 15.37 -5.62
CA SER A 128 9.78 14.43 -4.97
C SER A 128 9.76 13.07 -5.67
N SER A 129 9.62 13.08 -7.01
CA SER A 129 9.60 11.86 -7.82
C SER A 129 10.89 11.06 -7.72
N LEU A 130 12.05 11.72 -7.81
CA LEU A 130 13.35 11.08 -7.70
C LEU A 130 13.58 10.47 -6.31
N LEU A 131 13.16 11.18 -5.25
CA LEU A 131 13.24 10.68 -3.88
C LEU A 131 12.30 9.49 -3.64
N CYS A 132 11.09 9.51 -4.19
CA CYS A 132 10.18 8.36 -4.13
C CYS A 132 10.73 7.15 -4.90
N ILE A 133 11.33 7.33 -6.08
CA ILE A 133 12.03 6.26 -6.80
C ILE A 133 13.19 5.73 -5.96
N GLY A 134 14.02 6.61 -5.40
CA GLY A 134 15.12 6.27 -4.52
C GLY A 134 14.66 5.51 -3.27
N SER A 135 13.45 5.78 -2.79
CA SER A 135 12.86 5.07 -1.65
C SER A 135 12.67 3.58 -1.91
N LEU A 136 12.10 3.22 -3.06
CA LEU A 136 11.94 1.81 -3.44
C LEU A 136 13.29 1.19 -3.82
N THR A 137 14.15 1.91 -4.55
CA THR A 137 15.50 1.43 -4.92
C THR A 137 16.35 1.13 -3.69
N GLY A 138 16.21 1.91 -2.62
CA GLY A 138 16.91 1.69 -1.36
C GLY A 138 16.58 0.35 -0.71
N LEU A 139 15.44 -0.28 -1.05
CA LEU A 139 15.06 -1.61 -0.56
C LEU A 139 15.74 -2.76 -1.34
N ALA A 140 16.65 -2.47 -2.27
CA ALA A 140 17.45 -3.48 -2.94
C ALA A 140 18.40 -4.25 -1.99
N SER A 141 18.76 -3.66 -0.85
CA SER A 141 19.59 -4.31 0.15
C SER A 141 19.18 -3.89 1.56
N GLN A 142 19.45 -4.75 2.55
CA GLN A 142 19.22 -4.45 3.97
C GLN A 142 20.02 -3.24 4.45
N ALA A 143 21.25 -3.06 3.92
CA ALA A 143 22.13 -1.95 4.28
C ALA A 143 21.57 -0.59 3.84
N THR A 144 20.88 -0.53 2.69
CA THR A 144 20.32 0.72 2.13
C THR A 144 18.85 0.94 2.49
N ALA A 145 18.18 -0.05 3.08
CA ALA A 145 16.73 -0.05 3.26
C ALA A 145 16.23 1.13 4.13
N ARG A 146 16.94 1.43 5.22
CA ARG A 146 16.60 2.55 6.12
C ARG A 146 16.78 3.91 5.44
N THR A 147 17.83 4.08 4.64
CA THR A 147 18.01 5.26 3.78
C THR A 147 16.86 5.38 2.77
N GLY A 148 16.43 4.26 2.16
CA GLY A 148 15.27 4.24 1.28
C GLY A 148 14.00 4.77 1.97
N ASN A 149 13.74 4.37 3.22
CA ASN A 149 12.61 4.90 3.97
C ASN A 149 12.71 6.42 4.21
N LEU A 150 13.91 6.94 4.53
CA LEU A 150 14.16 8.38 4.70
C LEU A 150 13.96 9.15 3.39
N MET A 151 14.44 8.62 2.25
CA MET A 151 14.19 9.20 0.93
C MET A 151 12.69 9.26 0.64
N GLY A 152 11.92 8.25 1.03
CA GLY A 152 10.47 8.25 0.90
C GLY A 152 9.80 9.38 1.69
N ILE A 153 10.22 9.60 2.94
CA ILE A 153 9.72 10.69 3.80
C ILE A 153 10.02 12.05 3.15
N LEU A 154 11.27 12.25 2.70
CA LEU A 154 11.67 13.50 2.02
C LEU A 154 10.94 13.67 0.67
N GLY A 155 10.69 12.58 -0.05
CA GLY A 155 9.94 12.58 -1.31
C GLY A 155 8.49 13.01 -1.13
N VAL A 156 7.78 12.42 -0.17
CA VAL A 156 6.42 12.82 0.17
C VAL A 156 6.39 14.27 0.69
N GLY A 157 7.32 14.63 1.58
CA GLY A 157 7.40 15.99 2.13
C GLY A 157 7.64 17.07 1.06
N SER A 158 8.56 16.82 0.12
CA SER A 158 8.82 17.73 -1.01
C SER A 158 7.63 17.81 -1.97
N GLY A 159 6.94 16.71 -2.24
CA GLY A 159 5.74 16.68 -3.07
C GLY A 159 4.57 17.46 -2.45
N VAL A 160 4.36 17.29 -1.14
CA VAL A 160 3.36 18.06 -0.38
C VAL A 160 3.70 19.54 -0.41
N LEU A 161 4.95 19.92 -0.14
CA LEU A 161 5.37 21.33 -0.15
C LEU A 161 5.18 21.99 -1.52
N ALA A 162 5.59 21.31 -2.59
CA ALA A 162 5.41 21.79 -3.95
C ALA A 162 3.93 21.90 -4.34
N SER A 163 3.08 21.00 -3.86
CA SER A 163 1.64 21.03 -4.11
C SER A 163 0.94 22.16 -3.36
N LEU A 164 1.35 22.45 -2.11
CA LEU A 164 0.85 23.61 -1.36
C LEU A 164 1.20 24.92 -2.09
N ALA A 165 2.41 25.02 -2.63
CA ALA A 165 2.81 26.15 -3.47
C ALA A 165 2.00 26.22 -4.78
N ALA A 166 1.69 25.07 -5.39
CA ALA A 166 0.90 25.01 -6.62
C ALA A 166 -0.56 25.46 -6.42
N VAL A 167 -1.17 25.10 -5.29
CA VAL A 167 -2.56 25.46 -4.98
C VAL A 167 -2.67 26.92 -4.50
N GLY A 168 -1.67 27.42 -3.76
CA GLY A 168 -1.65 28.82 -3.33
C GLY A 168 -2.79 29.20 -2.38
N PHE A 169 -2.99 28.40 -1.32
CA PHE A 169 -4.06 28.65 -0.35
C PHE A 169 -4.01 30.05 0.28
N ALA A 170 -5.19 30.64 0.49
CA ALA A 170 -5.36 31.73 1.44
C ALA A 170 -4.94 31.27 2.86
N PRO A 171 -4.45 32.17 3.74
CA PRO A 171 -3.94 31.81 5.06
C PRO A 171 -4.91 30.96 5.89
N GLU A 172 -6.21 31.23 5.81
CA GLU A 172 -7.26 30.52 6.53
C GLU A 172 -7.40 29.06 6.06
N THR A 173 -7.43 28.85 4.75
CA THR A 173 -7.49 27.50 4.14
C THR A 173 -6.18 26.74 4.38
N LEU A 174 -5.04 27.43 4.40
CA LEU A 174 -3.77 26.81 4.76
C LEU A 174 -3.79 26.31 6.20
N ILE A 175 -4.30 27.10 7.15
CA ILE A 175 -4.49 26.69 8.55
C ILE A 175 -5.44 25.49 8.61
N GLN A 176 -6.56 25.51 7.90
CA GLN A 176 -7.48 24.37 7.80
C GLN A 176 -6.74 23.12 7.32
N CYS A 177 -5.98 23.20 6.22
CA CYS A 177 -5.20 22.09 5.68
C CYS A 177 -4.19 21.54 6.68
N LEU A 178 -3.44 22.42 7.37
CA LEU A 178 -2.44 22.03 8.36
C LEU A 178 -3.07 21.34 9.57
N VAL A 179 -4.20 21.84 10.07
CA VAL A 179 -4.94 21.22 11.18
C VAL A 179 -5.42 19.83 10.79
N VAL A 180 -6.06 19.71 9.63
CA VAL A 180 -6.61 18.44 9.14
C VAL A 180 -5.50 17.41 8.88
N ALA A 181 -4.42 17.81 8.21
CA ALA A 181 -3.25 16.97 7.98
C ALA A 181 -2.54 16.59 9.29
N GLY A 182 -2.49 17.50 10.27
CA GLY A 182 -1.92 17.27 11.59
C GLY A 182 -2.71 16.26 12.41
N ILE A 183 -4.05 16.34 12.39
CA ILE A 183 -4.94 15.34 13.02
C ILE A 183 -4.73 13.97 12.37
N GLY A 184 -4.76 13.90 11.04
CA GLY A 184 -4.53 12.66 10.30
C GLY A 184 -3.17 12.04 10.64
N SER A 185 -2.11 12.83 10.59
CA SER A 185 -0.75 12.40 10.93
C SER A 185 -0.64 11.88 12.37
N THR A 186 -1.30 12.53 13.32
CA THR A 186 -1.31 12.11 14.72
C THR A 186 -1.97 10.75 14.89
N ILE A 187 -3.16 10.57 14.29
CA ILE A 187 -3.89 9.29 14.31
C ILE A 187 -3.03 8.18 13.68
N GLY A 188 -2.50 8.42 12.48
CA GLY A 188 -1.64 7.48 11.77
C GLY A 188 -0.40 7.08 12.56
N GLY A 189 0.32 8.08 13.10
CA GLY A 189 1.52 7.86 13.91
C GLY A 189 1.26 7.07 15.20
N VAL A 190 0.14 7.34 15.88
CA VAL A 190 -0.26 6.58 17.07
C VAL A 190 -0.58 5.14 16.73
N LEU A 191 -1.38 4.90 15.67
CA LEU A 191 -1.72 3.55 15.20
C LEU A 191 -0.46 2.77 14.82
N GLY A 192 0.43 3.37 14.02
CA GLY A 192 1.67 2.74 13.57
C GLY A 192 2.63 2.38 14.71
N ARG A 193 2.62 3.12 15.82
CA ARG A 193 3.46 2.83 17.01
C ARG A 193 2.89 1.73 17.90
N ARG A 194 1.57 1.58 17.96
CA ARG A 194 0.90 0.66 18.90
C ARG A 194 0.74 -0.77 18.40
N ILE A 195 0.78 -1.00 17.10
CA ILE A 195 0.59 -2.36 16.55
C ILE A 195 1.77 -3.29 16.88
N THR A 196 1.52 -4.59 17.02
CA THR A 196 2.57 -5.60 17.17
C THR A 196 3.09 -6.08 15.80
N PRO A 197 4.30 -6.67 15.72
CA PRO A 197 4.84 -7.17 14.46
C PRO A 197 3.98 -8.26 13.80
N THR A 198 3.31 -9.08 14.61
CA THR A 198 2.34 -10.07 14.15
C THR A 198 1.09 -9.46 13.48
N GLU A 199 0.74 -8.22 13.84
CA GLU A 199 -0.43 -7.49 13.31
C GLU A 199 -0.07 -6.58 12.13
N LEU A 200 1.19 -6.56 11.68
CA LEU A 200 1.61 -5.73 10.56
C LEU A 200 0.79 -5.99 9.27
N PRO A 201 0.50 -7.24 8.86
CA PRO A 201 -0.22 -7.50 7.62
C PRO A 201 -1.63 -6.89 7.59
N GLN A 202 -2.38 -7.05 8.69
CA GLN A 202 -3.73 -6.49 8.79
C GLN A 202 -3.69 -4.96 8.84
N MET A 203 -2.71 -4.36 9.51
CA MET A 203 -2.61 -2.90 9.57
C MET A 203 -2.29 -2.30 8.20
N VAL A 204 -1.40 -2.94 7.42
CA VAL A 204 -1.11 -2.52 6.04
C VAL A 204 -2.38 -2.58 5.18
N ALA A 205 -3.19 -3.65 5.30
CA ALA A 205 -4.49 -3.70 4.64
C ALA A 205 -5.44 -2.59 5.10
N ALA A 206 -5.50 -2.29 6.40
CA ALA A 206 -6.33 -1.20 6.90
C ALA A 206 -5.90 0.17 6.34
N LEU A 207 -4.60 0.45 6.26
CA LEU A 207 -4.10 1.71 5.71
C LEU A 207 -4.35 1.83 4.19
N HIS A 208 -4.23 0.75 3.42
CA HIS A 208 -4.63 0.75 2.00
C HIS A 208 -6.10 1.13 1.81
N SER A 209 -6.98 0.70 2.73
CA SER A 209 -8.40 1.06 2.64
C SER A 209 -8.60 2.57 2.74
N VAL A 210 -7.86 3.23 3.61
CA VAL A 210 -7.90 4.68 3.82
C VAL A 210 -7.50 5.44 2.55
N VAL A 211 -6.49 4.96 1.83
CA VAL A 211 -6.08 5.51 0.52
C VAL A 211 -7.17 5.35 -0.53
N GLY A 212 -7.78 4.16 -0.62
CA GLY A 212 -8.88 3.91 -1.54
C GLY A 212 -10.08 4.83 -1.30
N LEU A 213 -10.43 5.06 -0.03
CA LEU A 213 -11.49 5.99 0.33
C LEU A 213 -11.11 7.44 0.02
N ALA A 214 -9.88 7.86 0.33
CA ALA A 214 -9.40 9.21 -0.02
C ALA A 214 -9.50 9.48 -1.53
N ALA A 215 -9.11 8.51 -2.37
CA ALA A 215 -9.26 8.61 -3.83
C ALA A 215 -10.73 8.78 -4.26
N VAL A 216 -11.65 8.02 -3.66
CA VAL A 216 -13.10 8.18 -3.91
C VAL A 216 -13.56 9.60 -3.58
N LEU A 217 -13.18 10.12 -2.40
CA LEU A 217 -13.57 11.45 -1.95
C LEU A 217 -12.97 12.54 -2.84
N THR A 218 -11.69 12.43 -3.22
CA THR A 218 -11.02 13.36 -4.14
C THR A 218 -11.69 13.36 -5.51
N SER A 219 -11.93 12.19 -6.10
CA SER A 219 -12.55 12.09 -7.43
C SER A 219 -13.98 12.63 -7.45
N ILE A 220 -14.80 12.33 -6.45
CA ILE A 220 -16.15 12.90 -6.35
C ILE A 220 -16.07 14.41 -6.14
N GLY A 221 -15.23 14.87 -5.21
CA GLY A 221 -15.07 16.30 -4.91
C GLY A 221 -14.63 17.09 -6.13
N SER A 222 -13.62 16.61 -6.87
CA SER A 222 -13.10 17.26 -8.07
C SER A 222 -14.15 17.40 -9.16
N VAL A 223 -14.85 16.30 -9.49
CA VAL A 223 -15.91 16.32 -10.50
C VAL A 223 -17.04 17.25 -10.07
N MET A 224 -17.49 17.17 -8.82
CA MET A 224 -18.62 17.95 -8.31
C MET A 224 -18.29 19.45 -8.17
N ALA A 225 -17.02 19.82 -7.96
CA ALA A 225 -16.57 21.20 -7.96
C ALA A 225 -16.56 21.82 -9.38
N ALA A 226 -16.40 21.00 -10.42
CA ALA A 226 -16.17 21.44 -11.80
C ALA A 226 -17.26 21.02 -12.79
N VAL A 227 -18.46 20.64 -12.36
CA VAL A 227 -19.52 20.05 -13.21
C VAL A 227 -19.83 20.84 -14.50
N ASN A 228 -19.67 22.17 -14.46
CA ASN A 228 -19.95 23.05 -15.59
C ASN A 228 -18.79 23.16 -16.61
N HIS A 229 -17.61 22.64 -16.27
CA HIS A 229 -16.37 22.76 -17.06
C HIS A 229 -15.62 21.42 -17.15
N LEU A 230 -16.36 20.30 -17.17
CA LEU A 230 -15.78 18.96 -17.26
C LEU A 230 -15.34 18.66 -18.70
N ASP A 231 -14.05 18.37 -18.89
CA ASP A 231 -13.57 17.72 -20.11
C ASP A 231 -13.71 16.18 -20.01
N ALA A 232 -13.61 15.51 -21.16
CA ALA A 232 -13.76 14.05 -21.23
C ALA A 232 -12.70 13.29 -20.42
N LEU A 233 -11.46 13.80 -20.35
CA LEU A 233 -10.39 13.17 -19.58
C LEU A 233 -10.70 13.26 -18.08
N HIS A 234 -11.09 14.44 -17.58
CA HIS A 234 -11.47 14.67 -16.18
C HIS A 234 -12.65 13.79 -15.77
N MET A 235 -13.67 13.66 -16.63
CA MET A 235 -14.81 12.77 -16.37
C MET A 235 -14.40 11.30 -16.28
N VAL A 236 -13.72 10.79 -17.32
CA VAL A 236 -13.34 9.38 -17.37
C VAL A 236 -12.41 9.02 -16.22
N THR A 237 -11.41 9.85 -15.96
CA THR A 237 -10.42 9.59 -14.90
C THR A 237 -11.00 9.80 -13.50
N GLY A 238 -11.88 10.78 -13.29
CA GLY A 238 -12.63 10.93 -12.03
C GLY A 238 -13.53 9.72 -11.76
N TYR A 239 -14.27 9.23 -12.76
CA TYR A 239 -15.11 8.04 -12.61
C TYR A 239 -14.26 6.79 -12.32
N LEU A 240 -13.14 6.61 -13.01
CA LEU A 240 -12.21 5.51 -12.75
C LEU A 240 -11.55 5.62 -11.37
N GLY A 241 -11.26 6.83 -10.88
CA GLY A 241 -10.76 7.06 -9.53
C GLY A 241 -11.72 6.57 -8.45
N VAL A 242 -13.03 6.87 -8.60
CA VAL A 242 -14.07 6.32 -7.72
C VAL A 242 -14.17 4.80 -7.82
N LEU A 243 -14.11 4.25 -9.03
CA LEU A 243 -14.22 2.79 -9.25
C LEU A 243 -13.06 2.03 -8.60
N ILE A 244 -11.83 2.44 -8.92
CA ILE A 244 -10.60 1.79 -8.45
C ILE A 244 -10.45 2.01 -6.94
N GLY A 245 -10.66 3.25 -6.46
CA GLY A 245 -10.62 3.59 -5.04
C GLY A 245 -11.66 2.83 -4.22
N GLY A 246 -12.90 2.70 -4.73
CA GLY A 246 -13.98 2.02 -4.04
C GLY A 246 -13.77 0.51 -3.92
N VAL A 247 -13.28 -0.15 -4.99
CA VAL A 247 -12.87 -1.56 -4.94
C VAL A 247 -11.72 -1.74 -3.95
N THR A 248 -10.76 -0.82 -3.94
CA THR A 248 -9.61 -0.83 -3.03
C THR A 248 -10.06 -0.71 -1.57
N PHE A 249 -10.97 0.21 -1.27
CA PHE A 249 -11.48 0.46 0.08
C PHE A 249 -12.13 -0.79 0.67
N THR A 250 -13.19 -1.30 0.06
CA THR A 250 -13.93 -2.43 0.63
C THR A 250 -13.16 -3.74 0.53
N GLY A 251 -12.39 -3.96 -0.53
CA GLY A 251 -11.51 -5.12 -0.64
C GLY A 251 -10.48 -5.16 0.50
N SER A 252 -9.87 -4.02 0.80
CA SER A 252 -8.87 -3.90 1.85
C SER A 252 -9.47 -4.05 3.25
N ILE A 253 -10.71 -3.58 3.46
CA ILE A 253 -11.46 -3.85 4.71
C ILE A 253 -11.70 -5.34 4.90
N VAL A 254 -12.14 -6.06 3.85
CA VAL A 254 -12.34 -7.52 3.93
C VAL A 254 -11.03 -8.25 4.21
N ALA A 255 -9.93 -7.85 3.55
CA ALA A 255 -8.61 -8.40 3.83
C ALA A 255 -8.19 -8.17 5.29
N PHE A 256 -8.35 -6.94 5.81
CA PHE A 256 -8.13 -6.61 7.22
C PHE A 256 -8.95 -7.49 8.16
N MET A 257 -10.26 -7.64 7.91
CA MET A 257 -11.15 -8.44 8.77
C MET A 257 -10.77 -9.92 8.77
N LYS A 258 -10.36 -10.49 7.62
CA LYS A 258 -9.91 -11.88 7.52
C LYS A 258 -8.58 -12.12 8.21
N LEU A 259 -7.63 -11.21 8.05
CA LEU A 259 -6.30 -11.32 8.65
C LEU A 259 -6.35 -11.16 10.17
N SER A 260 -7.23 -10.29 10.67
CA SER A 260 -7.48 -10.08 12.10
C SER A 260 -8.37 -11.11 12.76
N GLY A 261 -8.88 -12.09 12.01
CA GLY A 261 -9.78 -13.11 12.55
C GLY A 261 -11.18 -12.60 12.89
N ARG A 262 -11.52 -11.34 12.55
CA ARG A 262 -12.86 -10.77 12.69
C ARG A 262 -13.85 -11.32 11.64
N MET A 263 -13.33 -11.88 10.55
CA MET A 263 -14.07 -12.60 9.53
C MET A 263 -13.44 -13.98 9.31
N SER A 264 -14.26 -14.99 8.98
CA SER A 264 -13.78 -16.32 8.64
C SER A 264 -12.74 -16.29 7.53
N SER A 265 -11.64 -17.05 7.73
CA SER A 265 -10.60 -17.23 6.71
C SER A 265 -11.03 -18.12 5.54
N ARG A 266 -12.20 -18.78 5.64
CA ARG A 266 -12.72 -19.62 4.53
C ARG A 266 -13.30 -18.74 3.42
N PRO A 267 -13.13 -19.10 2.13
CA PRO A 267 -13.80 -18.45 1.03
C PRO A 267 -15.32 -18.38 1.24
N SER A 268 -15.91 -17.19 1.19
CA SER A 268 -17.37 -17.01 1.14
C SER A 268 -17.83 -17.05 -0.31
N ILE A 269 -18.45 -18.16 -0.72
CA ILE A 269 -18.86 -18.39 -2.11
C ILE A 269 -20.35 -18.08 -2.25
N LEU A 270 -20.67 -16.93 -2.85
CA LEU A 270 -22.03 -16.58 -3.22
C LEU A 270 -22.51 -17.45 -4.40
N PRO A 271 -23.78 -17.93 -4.39
CA PRO A 271 -24.38 -18.56 -5.56
C PRO A 271 -24.32 -17.62 -6.78
N GLY A 272 -23.84 -18.12 -7.92
CA GLY A 272 -23.72 -17.29 -9.14
C GLY A 272 -22.71 -16.15 -9.06
N ARG A 273 -21.68 -16.23 -8.18
CA ARG A 273 -20.68 -15.15 -7.99
C ARG A 273 -20.10 -14.53 -9.26
N HIS A 274 -19.91 -15.30 -10.32
CA HIS A 274 -19.34 -14.80 -11.58
C HIS A 274 -20.35 -13.91 -12.32
N LEU A 275 -21.64 -14.26 -12.28
CA LEU A 275 -22.72 -13.43 -12.80
C LEU A 275 -22.88 -12.15 -11.98
N ILE A 276 -22.80 -12.24 -10.64
CA ILE A 276 -22.87 -11.06 -9.76
C ILE A 276 -21.72 -10.10 -10.06
N ASN A 277 -20.47 -10.60 -10.07
CA ASN A 277 -19.29 -9.76 -10.32
C ASN A 277 -19.24 -9.22 -11.76
N GLY A 278 -19.68 -10.02 -12.74
CA GLY A 278 -19.84 -9.59 -14.13
C GLY A 278 -20.92 -8.51 -14.29
N GLY A 279 -22.05 -8.68 -13.60
CA GLY A 279 -23.15 -7.72 -13.56
C GLY A 279 -22.74 -6.40 -12.91
N LEU A 280 -22.02 -6.42 -11.80
CA LEU A 280 -21.46 -5.21 -11.15
C LEU A 280 -20.46 -4.47 -12.06
N LEU A 281 -19.67 -5.21 -12.86
CA LEU A 281 -18.79 -4.61 -13.86
C LEU A 281 -19.59 -3.95 -14.99
N ALA A 282 -20.57 -4.67 -15.54
CA ALA A 282 -21.43 -4.17 -16.61
C ALA A 282 -22.23 -2.93 -16.16
N ALA A 283 -22.83 -2.97 -14.96
CA ALA A 283 -23.56 -1.84 -14.38
C ALA A 283 -22.66 -0.61 -14.22
N ASN A 284 -21.42 -0.79 -13.78
CA ASN A 284 -20.42 0.29 -13.72
C ASN A 284 -20.09 0.86 -15.11
N ALA A 285 -19.90 0.00 -16.12
CA ALA A 285 -19.61 0.45 -17.48
C ALA A 285 -20.78 1.24 -18.09
N THR A 286 -22.01 0.75 -17.91
CA THR A 286 -23.23 1.45 -18.35
C THR A 286 -23.39 2.80 -17.64
N THR A 287 -23.17 2.84 -16.32
CA THR A 287 -23.26 4.07 -15.53
C THR A 287 -22.17 5.07 -15.92
N MET A 288 -20.97 4.61 -16.28
CA MET A 288 -19.93 5.48 -16.84
C MET A 288 -20.35 6.09 -18.19
N GLY A 289 -20.99 5.32 -19.06
CA GLY A 289 -21.54 5.82 -20.32
C GLY A 289 -22.60 6.89 -20.12
N LEU A 290 -23.49 6.70 -19.15
CA LEU A 290 -24.48 7.72 -18.76
C LEU A 290 -23.81 8.95 -18.16
N PHE A 291 -22.83 8.77 -17.28
CA PHE A 291 -22.09 9.85 -16.66
C PHE A 291 -21.40 10.74 -17.71
N VAL A 292 -20.65 10.15 -18.65
CA VAL A 292 -19.92 10.94 -19.67
C VAL A 292 -20.87 11.70 -20.61
N THR A 293 -22.05 11.16 -20.90
CA THR A 293 -22.98 11.77 -21.86
C THR A 293 -23.96 12.75 -21.21
N ALA A 294 -24.37 12.54 -19.96
CA ALA A 294 -25.45 13.28 -19.31
C ALA A 294 -25.05 14.06 -18.06
N ALA A 295 -23.83 13.90 -17.52
CA ALA A 295 -23.36 14.68 -16.36
C ALA A 295 -22.97 16.14 -16.65
N PRO A 296 -22.41 16.51 -17.83
CA PRO A 296 -22.02 17.91 -18.09
C PRO A 296 -23.17 18.89 -17.91
N GLY A 297 -23.00 19.88 -17.03
CA GLY A 297 -24.04 20.86 -16.71
C GLY A 297 -25.24 20.33 -15.89
N ALA A 298 -25.22 19.06 -15.46
CA ALA A 298 -26.29 18.44 -14.67
C ALA A 298 -25.73 17.83 -13.35
N PRO A 299 -25.53 18.66 -12.30
CA PRO A 299 -24.92 18.22 -11.03
C PRO A 299 -25.64 17.04 -10.36
N ALA A 300 -26.97 16.97 -10.47
CA ALA A 300 -27.75 15.87 -9.91
C ALA A 300 -27.46 14.53 -10.61
N ILE A 301 -27.30 14.54 -11.94
CA ILE A 301 -26.97 13.35 -12.74
C ILE A 301 -25.53 12.91 -12.44
N ALA A 302 -24.59 13.87 -12.38
CA ALA A 302 -23.21 13.63 -11.99
C ALA A 302 -23.13 12.93 -10.62
N ALA A 303 -23.79 13.51 -9.61
CA ALA A 303 -23.82 12.98 -8.26
C ALA A 303 -24.47 11.58 -8.20
N ALA A 304 -25.59 11.36 -8.90
CA ALA A 304 -26.26 10.06 -8.94
C ALA A 304 -25.38 8.97 -9.57
N CYS A 305 -24.70 9.27 -10.68
CA CYS A 305 -23.80 8.33 -11.34
C CYS A 305 -22.58 8.00 -10.48
N LEU A 306 -21.99 8.99 -9.82
CA LEU A 306 -20.85 8.79 -8.91
C LEU A 306 -21.24 8.02 -7.64
N ALA A 307 -22.45 8.26 -7.11
CA ALA A 307 -23.00 7.49 -6.00
C ALA A 307 -23.25 6.02 -6.40
N ALA A 308 -23.84 5.80 -7.58
CA ALA A 308 -24.03 4.45 -8.13
C ALA A 308 -22.69 3.73 -8.34
N ASN A 309 -21.70 4.40 -8.94
CA ASN A 309 -20.33 3.90 -9.06
C ASN A 309 -19.77 3.48 -7.70
N THR A 310 -19.85 4.36 -6.70
CA THR A 310 -19.37 4.07 -5.34
C THR A 310 -20.01 2.80 -4.79
N CYS A 311 -21.34 2.67 -4.86
CA CYS A 311 -22.07 1.50 -4.39
C CYS A 311 -21.65 0.22 -5.12
N PHE A 312 -21.58 0.24 -6.46
CA PHE A 312 -21.20 -0.93 -7.24
C PHE A 312 -19.75 -1.34 -7.00
N SER A 313 -18.86 -0.36 -6.87
CA SER A 313 -17.42 -0.57 -6.62
C SER A 313 -17.17 -1.10 -5.22
N PHE A 314 -17.89 -0.59 -4.21
CA PHE A 314 -17.86 -1.09 -2.85
C PHE A 314 -18.37 -2.53 -2.79
N ALA A 315 -19.51 -2.80 -3.41
CA ALA A 315 -20.05 -4.16 -3.52
C ALA A 315 -19.04 -5.10 -4.20
N LYS A 316 -18.44 -4.67 -5.31
CA LYS A 316 -17.47 -5.47 -6.08
C LYS A 316 -16.19 -5.77 -5.29
N GLY A 317 -15.64 -4.79 -4.57
CA GLY A 317 -14.47 -5.02 -3.71
C GLY A 317 -14.78 -6.02 -2.60
N TYR A 318 -15.98 -5.94 -2.01
CA TYR A 318 -16.45 -6.88 -1.01
C TYR A 318 -16.66 -8.29 -1.59
N THR A 319 -17.45 -8.45 -2.65
CA THR A 319 -17.80 -9.75 -3.24
C THR A 319 -16.59 -10.49 -3.79
N THR A 320 -15.65 -9.76 -4.40
CA THR A 320 -14.42 -10.36 -4.94
C THR A 320 -13.50 -10.82 -3.82
N THR A 321 -13.25 -9.97 -2.81
CA THR A 321 -12.27 -10.29 -1.74
C THR A 321 -12.81 -11.30 -0.72
N SER A 322 -14.13 -11.28 -0.45
CA SER A 322 -14.78 -12.25 0.43
C SER A 322 -14.73 -13.67 -0.12
N ALA A 323 -14.69 -13.84 -1.44
CA ALA A 323 -14.56 -15.13 -2.11
C ALA A 323 -13.14 -15.72 -2.12
N ILE A 324 -12.13 -14.99 -1.62
CA ILE A 324 -10.73 -15.46 -1.61
C ILE A 324 -10.39 -16.05 -0.23
N GLY A 325 -9.61 -17.13 -0.19
CA GLY A 325 -9.22 -17.79 1.06
C GLY A 325 -8.16 -17.01 1.86
N GLY A 326 -8.11 -17.22 3.18
CA GLY A 326 -7.14 -16.61 4.09
C GLY A 326 -5.68 -16.85 3.70
N ALA A 327 -5.38 -18.03 3.13
CA ALA A 327 -4.04 -18.37 2.65
C ALA A 327 -3.60 -17.54 1.44
N ASP A 328 -4.54 -17.07 0.63
CA ASP A 328 -4.29 -16.28 -0.58
C ASP A 328 -4.42 -14.77 -0.35
N MET A 329 -4.82 -14.35 0.87
CA MET A 329 -4.90 -12.93 1.24
C MET A 329 -3.64 -12.11 0.97
N PRO A 330 -2.40 -12.63 1.12
CA PRO A 330 -1.22 -11.83 0.81
C PRO A 330 -1.18 -11.33 -0.65
N VAL A 331 -1.64 -12.16 -1.60
CA VAL A 331 -1.75 -11.77 -3.03
C VAL A 331 -2.83 -10.71 -3.21
N VAL A 332 -3.95 -10.80 -2.47
CA VAL A 332 -5.01 -9.80 -2.54
C VAL A 332 -4.51 -8.44 -2.06
N ILE A 333 -3.71 -8.40 -0.98
CA ILE A 333 -3.12 -7.15 -0.46
C ILE A 333 -2.23 -6.50 -1.53
N THR A 334 -1.41 -7.27 -2.25
CA THR A 334 -0.53 -6.73 -3.28
C THR A 334 -1.31 -6.21 -4.50
N VAL A 335 -2.41 -6.88 -4.86
CA VAL A 335 -3.31 -6.42 -5.95
C VAL A 335 -4.01 -5.13 -5.55
N LEU A 336 -4.52 -5.03 -4.32
CA LEU A 336 -5.17 -3.81 -3.82
C LEU A 336 -4.16 -2.67 -3.64
N ASN A 337 -2.91 -2.97 -3.29
CA ASN A 337 -1.83 -1.99 -3.31
C ASN A 337 -1.60 -1.45 -4.74
N ALA A 338 -1.60 -2.32 -5.75
CA ALA A 338 -1.51 -1.90 -7.15
C ALA A 338 -2.67 -0.98 -7.55
N TYR A 339 -3.90 -1.33 -7.13
CA TYR A 339 -5.08 -0.50 -7.38
C TYR A 339 -4.97 0.87 -6.72
N SER A 340 -4.42 0.98 -5.50
CA SER A 340 -4.17 2.28 -4.88
C SER A 340 -3.25 3.15 -5.75
N GLY A 341 -2.19 2.58 -6.32
CA GLY A 341 -1.33 3.27 -7.30
C GLY A 341 -2.07 3.71 -8.56
N PHE A 342 -2.90 2.85 -9.16
CA PHE A 342 -3.69 3.22 -10.34
C PHE A 342 -4.78 4.25 -10.05
N ALA A 343 -5.32 4.30 -8.82
CA ALA A 343 -6.19 5.38 -8.39
C ALA A 343 -5.45 6.74 -8.36
N LEU A 344 -4.20 6.77 -7.87
CA LEU A 344 -3.35 7.96 -7.96
C LEU A 344 -3.04 8.36 -9.41
N VAL A 345 -2.88 7.39 -10.33
CA VAL A 345 -2.71 7.70 -11.77
C VAL A 345 -3.96 8.38 -12.30
N ALA A 346 -5.15 7.85 -12.00
CA ALA A 346 -6.41 8.44 -12.41
C ALA A 346 -6.55 9.86 -11.86
N GLU A 347 -6.24 10.07 -10.58
CA GLU A 347 -6.24 11.39 -9.94
C GLU A 347 -5.22 12.35 -10.57
N GLY A 348 -4.00 11.88 -10.86
CA GLY A 348 -2.97 12.68 -11.51
C GLY A 348 -3.34 13.10 -12.93
N LEU A 349 -4.04 12.24 -13.68
CA LEU A 349 -4.58 12.61 -14.99
C LEU A 349 -5.73 13.61 -14.86
N MET A 350 -6.64 13.39 -13.90
CA MET A 350 -7.78 14.25 -13.61
C MET A 350 -7.35 15.67 -13.23
N LEU A 351 -6.32 15.80 -12.40
CA LEU A 351 -5.81 17.08 -11.88
C LEU A 351 -4.63 17.64 -12.68
N ASN A 352 -4.26 17.00 -13.79
CA ASN A 352 -3.08 17.34 -14.58
C ASN A 352 -1.79 17.45 -13.73
N SER A 353 -1.63 16.55 -12.75
CA SER A 353 -0.54 16.55 -11.78
C SER A 353 0.51 15.48 -12.12
N PRO A 354 1.71 15.87 -12.60
CA PRO A 354 2.73 14.91 -13.01
C PRO A 354 3.32 14.13 -11.83
N ILE A 355 3.32 14.69 -10.61
CA ILE A 355 3.78 13.97 -9.41
C ILE A 355 2.85 12.80 -9.07
N LEU A 356 1.52 13.04 -9.07
CA LEU A 356 0.53 12.00 -8.80
C LEU A 356 0.59 10.90 -9.86
N THR A 357 0.72 11.27 -11.14
CA THR A 357 0.90 10.29 -12.23
C THR A 357 2.19 9.48 -12.07
N THR A 358 3.31 10.11 -11.71
CA THR A 358 4.61 9.45 -11.56
C THR A 358 4.57 8.45 -10.40
N VAL A 359 4.11 8.90 -9.24
CA VAL A 359 4.03 8.12 -8.01
C VAL A 359 2.99 7.00 -8.15
N GLY A 360 1.82 7.33 -8.70
CA GLY A 360 0.77 6.35 -8.94
C GLY A 360 1.24 5.24 -9.89
N SER A 361 1.95 5.59 -10.96
CA SER A 361 2.49 4.61 -11.91
C SER A 361 3.55 3.72 -11.25
N LEU A 362 4.47 4.34 -10.49
CA LEU A 362 5.50 3.64 -9.71
C LEU A 362 4.86 2.60 -8.80
N ILE A 363 3.85 2.98 -8.02
CA ILE A 363 3.16 2.10 -7.07
C ILE A 363 2.30 1.06 -7.79
N GLY A 364 1.50 1.45 -8.79
CA GLY A 364 0.57 0.57 -9.49
C GLY A 364 1.28 -0.54 -10.25
N VAL A 365 2.35 -0.21 -10.98
CA VAL A 365 3.17 -1.21 -11.67
C VAL A 365 3.95 -2.06 -10.67
N SER A 366 4.51 -1.46 -9.61
CA SER A 366 5.23 -2.20 -8.56
C SER A 366 4.37 -3.26 -7.88
N GLY A 367 3.15 -2.91 -7.47
CA GLY A 367 2.20 -3.82 -6.82
C GLY A 367 1.74 -4.93 -7.76
N SER A 368 1.58 -4.62 -9.05
CA SER A 368 1.19 -5.59 -10.07
C SER A 368 2.25 -6.69 -10.25
N ILE A 369 3.52 -6.30 -10.29
CA ILE A 369 4.66 -7.23 -10.40
C ILE A 369 4.83 -8.02 -9.12
N LEU A 370 4.72 -7.38 -7.95
CA LEU A 370 4.81 -8.09 -6.68
C LEU A 370 3.70 -9.15 -6.55
N SER A 371 2.48 -8.84 -7.03
CA SER A 371 1.39 -9.81 -7.11
C SER A 371 1.74 -11.00 -8.00
N TYR A 372 2.37 -10.74 -9.15
CA TYR A 372 2.85 -11.79 -10.04
C TYR A 372 3.93 -12.67 -9.39
N ILE A 373 4.95 -12.06 -8.76
CA ILE A 373 6.04 -12.78 -8.08
C ILE A 373 5.45 -13.69 -6.99
N MET A 374 4.47 -13.21 -6.23
CA MET A 374 3.78 -14.01 -5.22
C MET A 374 2.98 -15.15 -5.82
N CYS A 375 2.23 -14.92 -6.89
CA CYS A 375 1.52 -15.97 -7.63
C CYS A 375 2.46 -17.08 -8.12
N VAL A 376 3.59 -16.72 -8.74
CA VAL A 376 4.60 -17.67 -9.20
C VAL A 376 5.18 -18.46 -8.02
N ALA A 377 5.50 -17.80 -6.92
CA ALA A 377 6.01 -18.45 -5.71
C ALA A 377 4.98 -19.41 -5.05
N MET A 378 3.68 -19.22 -5.29
CA MET A 378 2.61 -20.11 -4.85
C MET A 378 2.25 -21.20 -5.87
N ASN A 379 2.91 -21.23 -7.03
CA ASN A 379 2.54 -22.06 -8.18
C ASN A 379 1.06 -21.93 -8.59
N ARG A 380 0.53 -20.70 -8.55
CA ARG A 380 -0.87 -20.39 -8.92
C ARG A 380 -0.92 -19.16 -9.81
N SER A 381 -1.81 -19.16 -10.80
CA SER A 381 -2.06 -17.96 -11.61
C SER A 381 -2.87 -16.92 -10.84
N LEU A 382 -2.72 -15.64 -11.20
CA LEU A 382 -3.50 -14.55 -10.61
C LEU A 382 -5.01 -14.75 -10.78
N ALA A 383 -5.44 -15.24 -11.94
CA ALA A 383 -6.84 -15.57 -12.21
C ALA A 383 -7.37 -16.65 -11.26
N ASN A 384 -6.58 -17.70 -10.99
CA ASN A 384 -6.94 -18.77 -10.06
C ASN A 384 -7.02 -18.28 -8.61
N VAL A 385 -6.25 -17.25 -8.25
CA VAL A 385 -6.30 -16.64 -6.91
C VAL A 385 -7.52 -15.72 -6.77
N LEU A 386 -7.75 -14.81 -7.73
CA LEU A 386 -8.80 -13.79 -7.62
C LEU A 386 -10.22 -14.32 -7.87
N PHE A 387 -10.37 -15.27 -8.81
CA PHE A 387 -11.71 -15.72 -9.23
C PHE A 387 -12.07 -17.11 -8.72
N GLY A 388 -11.07 -17.93 -8.40
CA GLY A 388 -11.24 -19.30 -7.88
C GLY A 388 -12.01 -20.24 -8.82
N GLY A 389 -11.65 -21.52 -8.85
CA GLY A 389 -12.52 -22.55 -9.44
C GLY A 389 -12.78 -22.49 -10.95
N ILE A 390 -12.03 -21.70 -11.74
CA ILE A 390 -12.02 -21.83 -13.21
C ILE A 390 -11.25 -23.11 -13.61
N SER A 391 -10.36 -23.58 -12.74
CA SER A 391 -9.73 -24.90 -12.82
C SER A 391 -9.34 -25.33 -11.41
N ALA A 392 -9.93 -26.40 -10.88
CA ALA A 392 -9.31 -27.06 -9.73
C ALA A 392 -7.99 -27.67 -10.22
N PRO A 393 -6.86 -27.55 -9.48
CA PRO A 393 -5.70 -28.36 -9.78
C PRO A 393 -6.15 -29.83 -9.79
N ALA A 394 -5.71 -30.59 -10.79
CA ALA A 394 -6.03 -32.02 -10.87
C ALA A 394 -5.68 -32.66 -9.53
N ARG A 395 -6.68 -33.23 -8.84
CA ARG A 395 -6.43 -34.07 -7.68
C ARG A 395 -5.65 -35.28 -8.18
N THR A 396 -4.33 -35.23 -8.04
CA THR A 396 -3.53 -36.44 -8.00
C THR A 396 -3.85 -37.09 -6.66
N ASP A 397 -4.87 -37.95 -6.63
CA ASP A 397 -5.15 -38.83 -5.50
C ASP A 397 -4.04 -39.89 -5.42
N GLN A 398 -2.83 -39.47 -5.09
CA GLN A 398 -1.79 -40.38 -4.63
C GLN A 398 -2.19 -40.84 -3.23
N LYS A 399 -2.38 -42.15 -3.07
CA LYS A 399 -2.50 -42.74 -1.74
C LYS A 399 -1.20 -42.46 -0.99
N ILE A 400 -1.32 -41.93 0.22
CA ILE A 400 -0.18 -41.79 1.13
C ILE A 400 0.21 -43.21 1.56
N GLU A 401 1.42 -43.62 1.20
CA GLU A 401 2.02 -44.90 1.60
C GLU A 401 3.00 -44.68 2.76
N GLY A 402 3.09 -45.66 3.67
CA GLY A 402 3.99 -45.64 4.83
C GLY A 402 3.32 -45.37 6.17
N GLU A 403 4.09 -45.50 7.26
CA GLU A 403 3.66 -45.24 8.63
C GLU A 403 4.35 -43.97 9.20
N ILE A 404 3.68 -43.27 10.11
CA ILE A 404 4.22 -42.08 10.77
C ILE A 404 5.21 -42.51 11.85
N THR A 405 6.49 -42.22 11.68
CA THR A 405 7.49 -42.34 12.75
C THR A 405 7.30 -41.21 13.76
N LYS A 406 7.08 -41.57 15.02
CA LYS A 406 6.97 -40.61 16.14
C LYS A 406 8.28 -40.59 16.93
N THR A 407 8.60 -39.46 17.54
CA THR A 407 9.79 -39.26 18.39
C THR A 407 9.42 -38.50 19.66
N THR A 408 10.33 -38.45 20.64
CA THR A 408 10.18 -37.72 21.90
C THR A 408 10.93 -36.39 21.88
N ILE A 409 10.67 -35.54 22.89
CA ILE A 409 11.37 -34.25 23.02
C ILE A 409 12.86 -34.51 23.30
N GLU A 410 13.14 -35.50 24.16
CA GLU A 410 14.48 -35.90 24.58
C GLU A 410 15.30 -36.39 23.37
N ASP A 411 14.73 -37.29 22.56
CA ASP A 411 15.39 -37.82 21.37
C ASP A 411 15.67 -36.72 20.34
N THR A 412 14.71 -35.79 20.14
CA THR A 412 14.87 -34.66 19.22
C THR A 412 15.97 -33.72 19.70
N ALA A 413 16.02 -33.42 21.00
CA ALA A 413 17.05 -32.57 21.58
C ALA A 413 18.44 -33.19 21.48
N GLN A 414 18.55 -34.52 21.68
CA GLN A 414 19.81 -35.24 21.50
C GLN A 414 20.26 -35.24 20.03
N ALA A 415 19.35 -35.54 19.10
CA ALA A 415 19.64 -35.48 17.66
C ALA A 415 20.11 -34.10 17.20
N LEU A 416 19.57 -33.02 17.77
CA LEU A 416 20.01 -31.64 17.48
C LEU A 416 21.40 -31.33 18.03
N LYS A 417 21.76 -31.87 19.20
CA LYS A 417 23.10 -31.68 19.80
C LYS A 417 24.19 -32.43 19.03
N ASP A 418 23.87 -33.62 18.53
CA ASP A 418 24.81 -34.46 17.80
C ASP A 418 24.98 -34.03 16.33
N ALA A 419 24.09 -33.17 15.84
CA ALA A 419 24.15 -32.66 14.48
C ALA A 419 25.27 -31.64 14.30
N GLN A 420 26.03 -31.75 13.20
CA GLN A 420 26.99 -30.71 12.80
C GLN A 420 26.31 -29.53 12.11
N LYS A 421 25.18 -29.78 11.45
CA LYS A 421 24.45 -28.80 10.66
C LYS A 421 22.94 -29.01 10.78
N VAL A 422 22.23 -27.92 11.08
CA VAL A 422 20.78 -27.91 11.23
C VAL A 422 20.18 -26.86 10.31
N VAL A 423 19.16 -27.25 9.55
CA VAL A 423 18.36 -26.33 8.73
C VAL A 423 16.95 -26.27 9.29
N ILE A 424 16.56 -25.10 9.80
CA ILE A 424 15.22 -24.86 10.35
C ILE A 424 14.34 -24.28 9.24
N VAL A 425 13.33 -25.05 8.83
CA VAL A 425 12.29 -24.58 7.90
C VAL A 425 11.15 -23.98 8.70
N VAL A 426 10.98 -22.65 8.62
CA VAL A 426 9.93 -21.95 9.37
C VAL A 426 8.68 -21.75 8.53
N GLY A 427 7.53 -21.78 9.20
CA GLY A 427 6.22 -21.51 8.59
C GLY A 427 5.36 -20.63 9.48
N TYR A 428 4.13 -20.37 9.03
CA TYR A 428 3.19 -19.51 9.76
C TYR A 428 2.85 -20.02 11.17
N GLY A 429 2.94 -21.34 11.41
CA GLY A 429 2.74 -21.93 12.73
C GLY A 429 3.66 -21.36 13.82
N MET A 430 4.89 -20.98 13.45
CA MET A 430 5.83 -20.30 14.36
C MET A 430 5.25 -18.98 14.87
N ALA A 431 4.68 -18.17 13.97
CA ALA A 431 4.11 -16.87 14.30
C ALA A 431 2.87 -17.01 15.21
N VAL A 432 2.00 -17.98 14.92
CA VAL A 432 0.78 -18.24 15.69
C VAL A 432 1.12 -18.68 17.11
N ALA A 433 2.12 -19.55 17.26
CA ALA A 433 2.56 -20.04 18.56
C ALA A 433 3.49 -19.05 19.31
N LYS A 434 3.85 -17.92 18.70
CA LYS A 434 4.90 -17.00 19.20
C LYS A 434 6.23 -17.71 19.48
N ALA A 435 6.55 -18.74 18.68
CA ALA A 435 7.69 -19.62 18.88
C ALA A 435 9.02 -19.04 18.37
N GLN A 436 9.02 -17.87 17.74
CA GLN A 436 10.25 -17.25 17.21
C GLN A 436 11.29 -16.98 18.31
N TYR A 437 10.86 -16.58 19.50
CA TYR A 437 11.73 -16.30 20.65
C TYR A 437 12.43 -17.56 21.18
N PRO A 438 11.71 -18.66 21.54
CA PRO A 438 12.39 -19.88 21.97
C PRO A 438 13.21 -20.54 20.85
N ILE A 439 12.81 -20.39 19.58
CA ILE A 439 13.64 -20.84 18.46
C ILE A 439 14.95 -20.06 18.39
N ALA A 440 14.93 -18.75 18.59
CA ALA A 440 16.15 -17.92 18.60
C ALA A 440 17.10 -18.32 19.74
N GLU A 441 16.57 -18.58 20.94
CA GLU A 441 17.34 -19.07 22.08
C GLU A 441 17.95 -20.45 21.81
N MET A 442 17.17 -21.39 21.27
CA MET A 442 17.65 -22.71 20.87
C MET A 442 18.77 -22.61 19.82
N VAL A 443 18.63 -21.72 18.84
CA VAL A 443 19.65 -21.49 17.81
C VAL A 443 20.92 -20.92 18.41
N ALA A 444 20.81 -19.97 19.35
CA ALA A 444 21.97 -19.42 20.06
C ALA A 444 22.70 -20.51 20.86
N TYR A 445 21.95 -21.38 21.55
CA TYR A 445 22.52 -22.52 22.28
C TYR A 445 23.26 -23.47 21.35
N LEU A 446 22.65 -23.91 20.25
CA LEU A 446 23.28 -24.81 19.27
C LEU A 446 24.54 -24.20 18.66
N ARG A 447 24.51 -22.91 18.30
CA ARG A 447 25.69 -22.20 17.78
C ARG A 447 26.82 -22.10 18.81
N SER A 448 26.51 -21.96 20.10
CA SER A 448 27.52 -21.98 21.18
C SER A 448 28.25 -23.33 21.28
N GLN A 449 27.61 -24.41 20.83
CA GLN A 449 28.18 -25.76 20.76
C GLN A 449 28.88 -26.04 19.41
N GLY A 450 29.02 -25.04 18.53
CA GLY A 450 29.69 -25.19 17.24
C GLY A 450 28.82 -25.73 16.11
N VAL A 451 27.51 -25.90 16.31
CA VAL A 451 26.58 -26.39 15.28
C VAL A 451 26.28 -25.29 14.25
N GLU A 452 26.41 -25.60 12.95
CA GLU A 452 26.02 -24.69 11.88
C GLU A 452 24.48 -24.67 11.73
N VAL A 453 23.83 -23.62 12.24
CA VAL A 453 22.36 -23.47 12.14
C VAL A 453 21.96 -22.42 11.10
N LYS A 454 21.16 -22.84 10.11
CA LYS A 454 20.60 -22.00 9.05
C LYS A 454 19.08 -22.02 9.04
N PHE A 455 18.48 -20.91 8.59
CA PHE A 455 17.04 -20.83 8.33
C PHE A 455 16.75 -20.97 6.84
N ALA A 456 15.75 -21.77 6.52
CA ALA A 456 15.16 -21.85 5.19
C ALA A 456 13.74 -21.30 5.23
N ILE A 457 13.48 -20.25 4.45
CA ILE A 457 12.19 -19.56 4.44
C ILE A 457 11.63 -19.65 3.04
N HIS A 458 10.48 -20.32 2.89
CA HIS A 458 9.77 -20.32 1.62
C HIS A 458 9.23 -18.91 1.32
N PRO A 459 9.27 -18.39 0.08
CA PRO A 459 8.89 -17.00 -0.22
C PRO A 459 7.47 -16.59 0.20
N VAL A 460 6.56 -17.57 0.30
CA VAL A 460 5.15 -17.38 0.71
C VAL A 460 4.87 -17.90 2.12
N ALA A 461 5.90 -18.18 2.92
CA ALA A 461 5.73 -18.55 4.32
C ALA A 461 5.21 -17.36 5.13
N GLY A 462 4.01 -17.50 5.69
CA GLY A 462 3.35 -16.46 6.48
C GLY A 462 2.02 -16.00 5.88
N ARG A 463 1.53 -14.86 6.35
CA ARG A 463 0.34 -14.14 5.85
C ARG A 463 0.69 -12.84 5.12
N MET A 464 1.97 -12.54 4.92
CA MET A 464 2.48 -11.42 4.15
C MET A 464 3.86 -11.77 3.56
N PRO A 465 4.19 -11.38 2.32
CA PRO A 465 5.50 -11.63 1.71
C PRO A 465 6.66 -11.18 2.61
N GLY A 466 7.50 -12.11 3.07
CA GLY A 466 8.61 -11.80 3.98
C GLY A 466 8.24 -11.67 5.45
N GLN A 467 7.03 -12.03 5.88
CA GLN A 467 6.62 -11.94 7.29
C GLN A 467 7.52 -12.78 8.22
N CYS A 468 7.84 -14.02 7.83
CA CYS A 468 8.73 -14.87 8.64
C CYS A 468 10.13 -14.25 8.77
N ASN A 469 10.62 -13.50 7.78
CA ASN A 469 11.89 -12.79 7.88
C ASN A 469 11.83 -11.71 8.96
N VAL A 470 10.76 -10.90 8.97
CA VAL A 470 10.57 -9.84 9.96
C VAL A 470 10.43 -10.43 11.37
N LEU A 471 9.69 -11.52 11.54
CA LEU A 471 9.50 -12.16 12.86
C LEU A 471 10.78 -12.82 13.39
N LEU A 472 11.59 -13.40 12.52
CA LEU A 472 12.90 -13.94 12.93
C LEU A 472 13.87 -12.80 13.27
N ALA A 473 13.82 -11.68 12.54
CA ALA A 473 14.63 -10.51 12.82
C ALA A 473 14.24 -9.83 14.15
N GLU A 474 12.95 -9.81 14.48
CA GLU A 474 12.45 -9.34 15.78
C GLU A 474 12.99 -10.19 16.95
N ALA A 475 13.14 -11.50 16.74
CA ALA A 475 13.57 -12.44 17.78
C ALA A 475 15.10 -12.58 17.90
N SER A 476 15.87 -12.09 16.92
CA SER A 476 17.30 -12.36 16.77
C SER A 476 18.23 -11.43 17.53
#